data_AF-A0A3M1IX07-F1
#
_entry.id   AF-A0A3M1IX07-F1
#
_cell.length_a   1.000
_cell.length_b   1.000
_cell.length_c   1.000
_cell.angle_alpha   90.00
_cell.angle_beta   90.00
_cell.angle_gamma   90.00
#
_symmetry.space_group_name_H-M   'P 1'
#
loop_
_entity.id
_entity.type
_entity.pdbx_description
1 polymer ?
#
loop_
_entity_poly.entity_id
_entity_poly.type
_entity_poly.pdbx_seq_one_letter_code
_entity_poly.pdbx_strand_id
1 'polypeptide(L)'
;LALRGFAKTGGTRGLIDMSGPTDHRAPQLAELFGDKRLPTFSSVYRANNWDWGSNSRGGAITDFEVTVVGMAVEPGEIIHVPGANYDIGQGYQVLVLYAGTERITLKYTGEDSVVSGYTIHVDGVCVEPNLLALYEKMNREGRRHLPALRAGQGFGRARGEEIQVAIRDTGRFMDPRVRKDWWRGH
;
A
#
# COMPACT_ATOMS: atom_id res chain seq x y z
N LEU A 1 -0.07 8.78 2.31
CA LEU A 1 0.50 9.14 0.99
C LEU A 1 0.01 10.50 0.47
N ALA A 2 -1.30 10.77 0.49
CA ALA A 2 -1.91 11.99 -0.07
C ALA A 2 -1.23 13.33 0.30
N LEU A 3 -1.03 13.59 1.60
CA LEU A 3 -0.43 14.85 2.08
C LEU A 3 1.01 15.05 1.58
N ARG A 4 1.80 13.98 1.61
CA ARG A 4 3.18 13.96 1.10
C ARG A 4 3.21 14.12 -0.41
N GLY A 5 2.26 13.52 -1.12
CA GLY A 5 2.31 13.42 -2.57
C GLY A 5 3.56 12.70 -3.09
N PHE A 6 3.67 12.63 -4.41
CA PHE A 6 4.76 11.97 -5.13
C PHE A 6 4.88 12.58 -6.53
N ALA A 7 6.05 12.42 -7.15
CA ALA A 7 6.33 12.90 -8.51
C ALA A 7 7.01 11.81 -9.34
N LYS A 8 6.81 11.85 -10.67
CA LYS A 8 7.42 10.87 -11.58
C LYS A 8 8.94 10.85 -11.45
N THR A 9 9.53 9.69 -11.65
CA THR A 9 10.98 9.49 -11.67
C THR A 9 11.40 8.65 -12.88
N GLY A 10 12.71 8.60 -13.16
CA GLY A 10 13.28 7.95 -14.35
C GLY A 10 13.60 6.46 -14.19
N GLY A 11 13.27 5.85 -13.05
CA GLY A 11 13.65 4.47 -12.75
C GLY A 11 12.99 3.41 -13.64
N THR A 12 13.61 2.24 -13.66
CA THR A 12 13.11 1.07 -14.41
C THR A 12 11.66 0.74 -14.05
N ARG A 13 10.84 0.54 -15.09
CA ARG A 13 9.45 0.08 -14.98
C ARG A 13 9.39 -1.43 -15.04
N GLY A 14 9.90 -2.06 -13.98
CA GLY A 14 9.91 -3.51 -13.84
C GLY A 14 10.45 -3.90 -12.47
N LEU A 15 10.45 -5.20 -12.20
CA LEU A 15 11.06 -5.74 -10.98
C LEU A 15 12.57 -5.48 -10.97
N ILE A 16 13.09 -5.25 -9.78
CA ILE A 16 14.53 -5.09 -9.55
C ILE A 16 15.00 -6.14 -8.55
N ASP A 17 16.26 -6.53 -8.68
CA ASP A 17 16.94 -7.36 -7.70
C ASP A 17 17.74 -6.48 -6.75
N MET A 18 17.65 -6.78 -5.46
CA MET A 18 18.35 -6.07 -4.40
C MET A 18 18.97 -7.10 -3.45
N SER A 19 20.20 -6.86 -3.02
CA SER A 19 20.89 -7.72 -2.07
C SER A 19 20.30 -7.62 -0.65
N GLY A 20 20.72 -8.52 0.23
CA GLY A 20 20.28 -8.58 1.62
C GLY A 20 19.22 -9.65 1.90
N PRO A 21 18.83 -9.83 3.16
CA PRO A 21 17.93 -10.89 3.59
C PRO A 21 16.52 -10.71 3.02
N THR A 22 15.82 -11.80 2.77
CA THR A 22 14.39 -11.80 2.43
C THR A 22 13.56 -11.91 3.69
N ASP A 23 12.52 -11.09 3.84
CA ASP A 23 11.55 -11.24 4.93
C ASP A 23 10.36 -12.10 4.52
N HIS A 24 10.26 -13.31 5.05
CA HIS A 24 9.16 -14.25 4.79
C HIS A 24 7.77 -13.72 5.15
N ARG A 25 7.66 -12.70 5.99
CA ARG A 25 6.39 -12.08 6.41
C ARG A 25 5.99 -10.87 5.55
N ALA A 26 6.81 -10.43 4.61
CA ALA A 26 6.49 -9.34 3.70
C ALA A 26 5.19 -9.59 2.92
N PRO A 27 4.34 -8.56 2.72
CA PRO A 27 3.13 -8.67 1.92
C PRO A 27 3.47 -8.93 0.44
N GLN A 28 2.69 -9.79 -0.21
CA GLN A 28 2.93 -10.20 -1.60
C GLN A 28 2.07 -9.40 -2.59
N LEU A 29 2.66 -8.41 -3.25
CA LEU A 29 1.94 -7.43 -4.10
C LEU A 29 1.23 -8.05 -5.30
N ALA A 30 1.66 -9.20 -5.79
CA ALA A 30 0.93 -9.95 -6.81
C ALA A 30 -0.50 -10.28 -6.37
N GLU A 31 -0.74 -10.47 -5.06
CA GLU A 31 -2.05 -10.79 -4.50
C GLU A 31 -3.00 -9.58 -4.41
N LEU A 32 -2.58 -8.39 -4.86
CA LEU A 32 -3.53 -7.31 -5.18
C LEU A 32 -4.53 -7.76 -6.27
N PHE A 33 -4.07 -8.62 -7.18
CA PHE A 33 -4.82 -9.08 -8.35
C PHE A 33 -5.35 -10.51 -8.12
N GLY A 34 -6.61 -10.75 -8.51
CA GLY A 34 -7.29 -12.03 -8.25
C GLY A 34 -6.62 -13.24 -8.92
N ASP A 35 -5.92 -13.02 -10.03
CA ASP A 35 -5.14 -14.02 -10.77
C ASP A 35 -3.65 -14.09 -10.35
N LYS A 36 -3.25 -13.27 -9.37
CA LYS A 36 -1.89 -13.19 -8.84
C LYS A 36 -0.82 -12.85 -9.89
N ARG A 37 -1.20 -12.12 -10.95
CA ARG A 37 -0.26 -11.70 -12.01
C ARG A 37 0.80 -10.70 -11.53
N LEU A 38 1.91 -10.64 -12.25
CA LEU A 38 2.79 -9.46 -12.26
C LEU A 38 2.15 -8.42 -13.19
N PRO A 39 1.64 -7.28 -12.69
CA PRO A 39 1.08 -6.25 -13.56
C PRO A 39 2.20 -5.55 -14.34
N THR A 40 1.85 -4.99 -15.49
CA THR A 40 2.74 -4.04 -16.16
C THR A 40 2.92 -2.81 -15.26
N PHE A 41 4.18 -2.43 -15.01
CA PHE A 41 4.48 -1.19 -14.29
C PHE A 41 4.37 -0.01 -15.27
N SER A 42 3.20 0.62 -15.36
CA SER A 42 2.91 1.70 -16.29
C SER A 42 3.70 2.97 -15.98
N SER A 43 4.00 3.20 -14.70
CA SER A 43 4.73 4.38 -14.23
C SER A 43 5.48 4.13 -12.93
N VAL A 44 6.45 4.99 -12.63
CA VAL A 44 7.19 4.98 -11.35
C VAL A 44 7.30 6.39 -10.79
N TYR A 45 7.24 6.48 -9.47
CA TYR A 45 7.27 7.76 -8.77
C TYR A 45 8.12 7.68 -7.50
N ARG A 46 8.44 8.87 -7.00
CA ARG A 46 9.12 9.09 -5.74
C ARG A 46 8.23 9.94 -4.84
N ALA A 47 7.94 9.42 -3.66
CA ALA A 47 7.16 10.10 -2.64
C ALA A 47 8.01 11.16 -1.95
N ASN A 48 7.35 12.16 -1.36
CA ASN A 48 8.04 13.19 -0.61
C ASN A 48 8.18 12.84 0.89
N ASN A 49 9.21 13.45 1.48
CA ASN A 49 9.38 13.53 2.90
C ASN A 49 8.26 14.37 3.54
N TRP A 50 8.17 14.30 4.87
CA TRP A 50 7.36 15.19 5.67
C TRP A 50 8.30 15.98 6.55
N ASP A 51 8.18 17.29 6.51
CA ASP A 51 8.86 18.18 7.43
C ASP A 51 8.00 18.30 8.69
N TRP A 52 8.51 17.73 9.79
CA TRP A 52 7.83 17.77 11.09
C TRP A 52 7.94 19.12 11.78
N GLY A 53 8.96 19.93 11.46
CA GLY A 53 9.15 21.26 12.05
C GLY A 53 8.12 22.25 11.52
N SER A 54 7.82 22.20 10.22
CA SER A 54 6.79 23.03 9.58
C SER A 54 5.44 22.34 9.38
N ASN A 55 5.32 21.07 9.79
CA ASN A 55 4.17 20.21 9.54
C ASN A 55 3.68 20.26 8.09
N SER A 56 4.60 20.11 7.15
CA SER A 56 4.34 20.30 5.72
C SER A 56 5.10 19.29 4.85
N ARG A 57 4.79 19.29 3.55
CA ARG A 57 5.50 18.46 2.56
C ARG A 57 6.95 18.89 2.44
N GLY A 58 7.87 17.95 2.61
CA GLY A 58 9.31 18.14 2.37
C GLY A 58 9.73 17.78 0.94
N GLY A 59 11.04 17.70 0.70
CA GLY A 59 11.60 17.27 -0.58
C GLY A 59 11.39 15.77 -0.87
N ALA A 60 11.77 15.32 -2.06
CA ALA A 60 11.65 13.92 -2.49
C ALA A 60 12.48 12.98 -1.59
N ILE A 61 11.98 11.75 -1.37
CA ILE A 61 12.72 10.70 -0.66
C ILE A 61 13.85 10.18 -1.54
N THR A 62 15.08 10.18 -1.04
CA THR A 62 16.27 9.81 -1.82
C THR A 62 16.83 8.43 -1.48
N ASP A 63 16.25 7.72 -0.51
CA ASP A 63 16.65 6.38 -0.09
C ASP A 63 16.56 5.35 -1.23
N PHE A 64 15.52 5.48 -2.05
CA PHE A 64 15.26 4.61 -3.18
C PHE A 64 14.93 5.46 -4.41
N GLU A 65 15.33 4.94 -5.57
CA GLU A 65 15.02 5.61 -6.83
C GLU A 65 13.50 5.72 -7.04
N VAL A 66 12.78 4.66 -6.68
CA VAL A 66 11.32 4.53 -6.76
C VAL A 66 10.79 4.17 -5.38
N THR A 67 9.72 4.84 -4.96
CA THR A 67 9.01 4.53 -3.70
C THR A 67 7.51 4.36 -3.89
N VAL A 68 7.03 4.53 -5.13
CA VAL A 68 5.66 4.28 -5.55
C VAL A 68 5.69 3.73 -6.97
N VAL A 69 4.96 2.65 -7.22
CA VAL A 69 4.81 2.06 -8.55
C VAL A 69 3.37 2.25 -9.03
N GLY A 70 3.20 2.68 -10.28
CA GLY A 70 1.93 2.63 -10.98
C GLY A 70 1.78 1.26 -11.65
N MET A 71 0.68 0.57 -11.36
CA MET A 71 0.38 -0.76 -11.88
C MET A 71 -0.83 -0.70 -12.81
N ALA A 72 -0.67 -1.24 -14.01
CA ALA A 72 -1.74 -1.28 -15.01
C ALA A 72 -2.86 -2.26 -14.60
N VAL A 73 -4.09 -1.77 -14.66
CA VAL A 73 -5.32 -2.46 -14.25
C VAL A 73 -6.44 -2.17 -15.24
N GLU A 74 -7.50 -2.95 -15.19
CA GLU A 74 -8.74 -2.63 -15.90
C GLU A 74 -9.67 -1.80 -15.01
N PRO A 75 -10.35 -0.77 -15.55
CA PRO A 75 -11.37 -0.05 -14.78
C PRO A 75 -12.41 -1.01 -14.19
N GLY A 76 -12.64 -0.93 -12.89
CA GLY A 76 -13.57 -1.81 -12.17
C GLY A 76 -12.98 -3.13 -11.67
N GLU A 77 -11.71 -3.44 -11.99
CA GLU A 77 -10.99 -4.61 -11.47
C GLU A 77 -10.98 -4.61 -9.94
N ILE A 78 -11.31 -5.74 -9.30
CA ILE A 78 -11.32 -5.84 -7.84
C ILE A 78 -9.87 -5.89 -7.35
N ILE A 79 -9.54 -5.02 -6.39
CA ILE A 79 -8.23 -4.99 -5.74
C ILE A 79 -8.35 -5.58 -4.34
N HIS A 80 -7.47 -6.53 -4.04
CA HIS A 80 -7.53 -7.38 -2.85
C HIS A 80 -6.44 -7.07 -1.85
N VAL A 81 -6.66 -7.39 -0.58
CA VAL A 81 -5.63 -7.32 0.45
C VAL A 81 -4.51 -8.31 0.14
N PRO A 82 -3.27 -7.84 -0.05
CA PRO A 82 -2.14 -8.75 -0.25
C PRO A 82 -1.94 -9.64 0.98
N GLY A 83 -1.76 -10.94 0.78
CA GLY A 83 -1.44 -11.84 1.87
C GLY A 83 -0.06 -11.56 2.45
N ALA A 84 0.04 -11.73 3.77
CA ALA A 84 1.28 -11.72 4.51
C ALA A 84 1.17 -12.76 5.65
N ASN A 85 2.28 -13.17 6.26
CA ASN A 85 2.24 -14.09 7.41
C ASN A 85 2.05 -13.32 8.74
N TYR A 86 1.04 -12.45 8.76
CA TYR A 86 0.57 -11.74 9.96
C TYR A 86 -0.84 -12.20 10.33
N ASP A 87 -1.10 -12.24 11.63
CA ASP A 87 -2.43 -12.40 12.22
C ASP A 87 -2.56 -11.31 13.28
N ILE A 88 -3.51 -10.40 13.10
CA ILE A 88 -3.82 -9.33 14.04
C ILE A 88 -5.03 -9.67 14.94
N GLY A 89 -5.41 -10.95 14.96
CA GLY A 89 -6.52 -11.51 15.72
C GLY A 89 -7.68 -11.95 14.82
N GLN A 90 -8.35 -13.04 15.20
CA GLN A 90 -9.57 -13.55 14.55
C GLN A 90 -9.41 -13.86 13.05
N GLY A 91 -8.16 -14.09 12.62
CA GLY A 91 -7.79 -14.36 11.22
C GLY A 91 -7.84 -13.13 10.30
N TYR A 92 -7.83 -11.92 10.87
CA TYR A 92 -7.57 -10.69 10.13
C TYR A 92 -6.06 -10.50 9.92
N GLN A 93 -5.67 -9.87 8.81
CA GLN A 93 -4.27 -9.61 8.50
C GLN A 93 -3.91 -8.14 8.50
N VAL A 94 -4.88 -7.27 8.15
CA VAL A 94 -4.62 -5.84 8.06
C VAL A 94 -5.64 -5.02 8.81
N LEU A 95 -5.16 -3.94 9.44
CA LEU A 95 -5.96 -2.83 9.94
C LEU A 95 -6.05 -1.75 8.86
N VAL A 96 -7.24 -1.19 8.65
CA VAL A 96 -7.48 -0.08 7.71
C VAL A 96 -7.19 1.24 8.44
N LEU A 97 -5.95 1.73 8.33
CA LEU A 97 -5.53 2.99 8.95
C LEU A 97 -6.18 4.22 8.34
N TYR A 98 -6.49 4.14 7.04
CA TYR A 98 -7.17 5.21 6.32
C TYR A 98 -7.98 4.63 5.18
N ALA A 99 -9.21 5.10 5.02
CA ALA A 99 -10.00 4.94 3.80
C ALA A 99 -10.57 6.31 3.38
N GLY A 100 -10.56 6.55 2.08
CA GLY A 100 -11.29 7.64 1.43
C GLY A 100 -11.94 7.12 0.15
N THR A 101 -12.59 7.99 -0.60
CA THR A 101 -13.28 7.61 -1.84
C THR A 101 -12.36 7.05 -2.93
N GLU A 102 -11.09 7.46 -2.94
CA GLU A 102 -10.14 7.17 -4.02
C GLU A 102 -8.88 6.41 -3.58
N ARG A 103 -8.72 6.15 -2.27
CA ARG A 103 -7.48 5.64 -1.70
C ARG A 103 -7.68 4.94 -0.36
N ILE A 104 -6.80 3.99 -0.05
CA ILE A 104 -6.81 3.24 1.20
C ILE A 104 -5.37 3.04 1.73
N THR A 105 -5.23 2.84 3.04
CA THR A 105 -3.97 2.45 3.69
C THR A 105 -4.20 1.23 4.58
N LEU A 106 -3.46 0.17 4.30
CA LEU A 106 -3.52 -1.12 4.98
C LEU A 106 -2.28 -1.32 5.84
N LYS A 107 -2.46 -1.75 7.09
CA LYS A 107 -1.37 -1.98 8.05
C LYS A 107 -1.37 -3.42 8.53
N TYR A 108 -0.22 -4.09 8.48
CA TYR A 108 -0.09 -5.51 8.85
C TYR A 108 0.14 -5.76 10.35
N THR A 109 -0.15 -4.76 11.18
CA THR A 109 -0.10 -4.85 12.64
C THR A 109 -1.35 -4.17 13.22
N GLY A 110 -1.63 -4.43 14.50
CA GLY A 110 -2.88 -4.00 15.15
C GLY A 110 -2.88 -2.55 15.67
N GLU A 111 -1.75 -1.85 15.61
CA GLU A 111 -1.62 -0.49 16.13
C GLU A 111 -2.07 0.57 15.10
N ASP A 112 -2.69 1.64 15.59
CA ASP A 112 -3.04 2.81 14.77
C ASP A 112 -1.82 3.73 14.53
N SER A 113 -0.75 3.15 13.98
CA SER A 113 0.46 3.89 13.59
C SER A 113 1.22 3.17 12.49
N VAL A 114 2.17 3.89 11.87
CA VAL A 114 3.07 3.30 10.87
C VAL A 114 4.44 2.96 11.44
N VAL A 115 4.66 3.11 12.74
CA VAL A 115 6.00 3.05 13.36
C VAL A 115 6.63 1.66 13.27
N SER A 116 5.86 0.58 13.32
CA SER A 116 6.36 -0.80 13.33
C SER A 116 5.67 -1.65 12.26
N GLY A 117 6.42 -2.45 11.49
CA GLY A 117 5.86 -3.40 10.52
C GLY A 117 5.30 -2.76 9.24
N TYR A 118 4.80 -3.61 8.34
CA TYR A 118 4.47 -3.20 6.97
C TYR A 118 3.20 -2.36 6.85
N THR A 119 3.23 -1.39 5.93
CA THR A 119 2.07 -0.59 5.53
C THR A 119 2.02 -0.47 4.02
N ILE A 120 0.85 -0.69 3.43
CA ILE A 120 0.60 -0.47 2.00
C ILE A 120 -0.32 0.73 1.84
N HIS A 121 0.07 1.65 0.97
CA HIS A 121 -0.80 2.72 0.48
C HIS A 121 -1.23 2.40 -0.95
N VAL A 122 -2.53 2.50 -1.22
CA VAL A 122 -3.09 2.33 -2.57
C VAL A 122 -3.91 3.57 -2.93
N ASP A 123 -3.60 4.18 -4.07
CA ASP A 123 -4.35 5.29 -4.68
C ASP A 123 -4.94 4.85 -6.03
N GLY A 124 -5.97 5.55 -6.51
CA GLY A 124 -6.63 5.22 -7.78
C GLY A 124 -7.69 4.12 -7.67
N VAL A 125 -8.26 3.91 -6.48
CA VAL A 125 -9.28 2.88 -6.22
C VAL A 125 -10.59 3.48 -5.71
N CYS A 126 -11.73 3.00 -6.20
CA CYS A 126 -13.01 3.18 -5.53
C CYS A 126 -13.08 2.21 -4.35
N VAL A 127 -12.86 2.71 -3.13
CA VAL A 127 -12.96 1.89 -1.90
C VAL A 127 -14.40 1.39 -1.74
N GLU A 128 -14.55 0.14 -1.27
CA GLU A 128 -15.87 -0.45 -1.06
C GLU A 128 -16.72 0.44 -0.12
N PRO A 129 -17.96 0.81 -0.51
CA PRO A 129 -18.74 1.81 0.23
C PRO A 129 -19.01 1.48 1.69
N ASN A 130 -19.28 0.22 2.04
CA ASN A 130 -19.53 -0.18 3.42
C ASN A 130 -18.24 -0.15 4.26
N LEU A 131 -17.10 -0.52 3.68
CA LEU A 131 -15.79 -0.39 4.29
C LEU A 131 -15.45 1.07 4.57
N LEU A 132 -15.70 1.97 3.61
CA LEU A 132 -15.51 3.40 3.78
C LEU A 132 -16.42 3.94 4.90
N ALA A 133 -17.71 3.61 4.88
CA ALA A 133 -18.65 4.05 5.91
C ALA A 133 -18.27 3.55 7.31
N LEU A 134 -17.78 2.30 7.41
CA LEU A 134 -17.30 1.73 8.67
C LEU A 134 -16.05 2.45 9.18
N TYR A 135 -15.08 2.70 8.30
CA TYR A 135 -13.89 3.49 8.64
C TYR A 135 -14.26 4.88 9.14
N GLU A 136 -15.13 5.60 8.42
CA GLU A 136 -15.54 6.95 8.78
C GLU A 136 -16.28 7.00 10.12
N LYS A 137 -17.15 6.02 10.39
CA LYS A 137 -17.82 5.88 11.69
C LYS A 137 -16.80 5.72 12.81
N MET A 138 -15.92 4.73 12.69
CA MET A 138 -14.88 4.44 13.69
C MET A 138 -13.91 5.62 13.89
N ASN A 139 -13.61 6.34 12.81
CA ASN A 139 -12.80 7.54 12.87
C ASN A 139 -13.48 8.67 13.65
N ARG A 140 -14.78 8.90 13.44
CA ARG A 140 -15.57 9.87 14.23
C ARG A 140 -15.71 9.46 15.70
N GLU A 141 -15.73 8.16 15.99
CA GLU A 141 -15.78 7.61 17.35
C GLU A 141 -14.40 7.63 18.06
N GLY A 142 -13.39 8.28 17.47
CA GLY A 142 -12.08 8.48 18.09
C GLY A 142 -11.10 7.33 17.87
N ARG A 143 -11.30 6.49 16.85
CA ARG A 143 -10.33 5.49 16.36
C ARG A 143 -9.89 4.44 17.40
N ARG A 144 -10.69 4.20 18.45
CA ARG A 144 -10.42 3.15 19.46
C ARG A 144 -10.36 1.75 18.83
N HIS A 145 -11.10 1.57 17.74
CA HIS A 145 -11.05 0.42 16.85
C HIS A 145 -11.05 0.94 15.42
N LEU A 146 -10.50 0.17 14.49
CA LEU A 146 -10.54 0.44 13.05
C LEU A 146 -10.96 -0.83 12.31
N PRO A 147 -11.45 -0.72 11.07
CA PRO A 147 -11.82 -1.89 10.28
C PRO A 147 -10.61 -2.79 10.07
N ALA A 148 -10.83 -4.11 10.08
CA ALA A 148 -9.80 -5.09 9.78
C ALA A 148 -10.26 -5.98 8.61
N LEU A 149 -9.31 -6.41 7.78
CA LEU A 149 -9.57 -7.21 6.58
C LEU A 149 -8.72 -8.49 6.56
N ARG A 150 -9.26 -9.54 5.94
CA ARG A 150 -8.56 -10.81 5.73
C ARG A 150 -7.71 -10.76 4.47
N ALA A 151 -6.70 -11.63 4.36
CA ALA A 151 -5.96 -11.84 3.11
C ALA A 151 -6.93 -12.17 1.96
N GLY A 152 -6.66 -11.64 0.76
CA GLY A 152 -7.48 -11.89 -0.41
C GLY A 152 -8.88 -11.27 -0.37
N GLN A 153 -9.24 -10.53 0.68
CA GLN A 153 -10.51 -9.80 0.71
C GLN A 153 -10.43 -8.60 -0.24
N GLY A 154 -11.40 -8.46 -1.14
CA GLY A 154 -11.54 -7.26 -1.97
C GLY A 154 -11.84 -6.03 -1.11
N PHE A 155 -11.05 -4.98 -1.25
CA PHE A 155 -11.26 -3.72 -0.50
C PHE A 155 -11.80 -2.57 -1.36
N GLY A 156 -11.81 -2.75 -2.68
CA GLY A 156 -12.24 -1.74 -3.63
C GLY A 156 -12.06 -2.20 -5.06
N ARG A 157 -12.30 -1.27 -5.99
CA ARG A 157 -12.13 -1.48 -7.42
C ARG A 157 -11.22 -0.43 -8.03
N ALA A 158 -10.44 -0.79 -9.05
CA ALA A 158 -9.67 0.17 -9.83
C ALA A 158 -10.60 1.24 -10.41
N ARG A 159 -10.22 2.51 -10.25
CA ARG A 159 -11.02 3.64 -10.75
C ARG A 159 -10.78 3.92 -12.24
N GLY A 160 -9.61 3.53 -12.74
CA GLY A 160 -9.19 3.71 -14.13
C GLY A 160 -8.19 2.63 -14.52
N GLU A 161 -7.25 2.97 -15.39
CA GLU A 161 -6.29 2.02 -15.97
C GLU A 161 -5.00 1.84 -15.15
N GLU A 162 -4.83 2.60 -14.05
CA GLU A 162 -3.66 2.53 -13.18
C GLU A 162 -4.05 2.73 -11.71
N ILE A 163 -3.46 1.91 -10.81
CA ILE A 163 -3.40 2.17 -9.37
C ILE A 163 -1.96 2.51 -8.96
N GLN A 164 -1.79 3.37 -7.94
CA GLN A 164 -0.47 3.68 -7.39
C GLN A 164 -0.28 3.02 -6.04
N VAL A 165 0.80 2.26 -5.90
CA VAL A 165 1.10 1.45 -4.72
C VAL A 165 2.44 1.85 -4.11
N ALA A 166 2.44 2.09 -2.81
CA ALA A 166 3.65 2.35 -2.02
C ALA A 166 3.70 1.44 -0.80
N ILE A 167 4.90 0.97 -0.44
CA ILE A 167 5.14 0.17 0.77
C ILE A 167 5.94 1.00 1.77
N ARG A 168 5.61 0.84 3.04
CA ARG A 168 6.50 1.18 4.15
C ARG A 168 6.84 -0.05 4.98
N ASP A 169 8.06 -0.06 5.49
CA ASP A 169 8.51 -0.93 6.58
C ASP A 169 8.90 -0.04 7.75
N THR A 170 8.23 -0.22 8.89
CA THR A 170 8.61 0.44 10.16
C THR A 170 8.76 1.97 9.97
N GLY A 171 7.80 2.54 9.24
CA GLY A 171 7.70 3.97 8.96
C GLY A 171 8.46 4.48 7.74
N ARG A 172 9.46 3.74 7.24
CA ARG A 172 10.29 4.13 6.08
C ARG A 172 9.67 3.62 4.78
N PHE A 173 9.68 4.44 3.73
CA PHE A 173 9.27 3.98 2.40
C PHE A 173 10.30 3.03 1.80
N MET A 174 9.82 2.00 1.12
CA MET A 174 10.63 0.99 0.45
C MET A 174 10.46 1.08 -1.06
N ASP A 175 11.34 0.43 -1.83
CA ASP A 175 11.15 0.26 -3.28
C ASP A 175 10.17 -0.91 -3.54
N PRO A 176 8.94 -0.65 -4.04
CA PRO A 176 7.94 -1.70 -4.24
C PRO A 176 8.29 -2.66 -5.39
N ARG A 177 9.35 -2.39 -6.16
CA ARG A 177 9.80 -3.23 -7.28
C ARG A 177 10.70 -4.38 -6.84
N VAL A 178 11.17 -4.39 -5.59
CA VAL A 178 12.12 -5.41 -5.10
C VAL A 178 11.49 -6.80 -5.16
N ARG A 179 12.02 -7.65 -6.04
CA ARG A 179 11.46 -8.96 -6.36
C ARG A 179 11.40 -9.89 -5.15
N LYS A 180 12.53 -10.01 -4.43
CA LYS A 180 12.71 -11.01 -3.37
C LYS A 180 11.73 -10.87 -2.20
N ASP A 181 11.26 -9.66 -1.93
CA ASP A 181 10.42 -9.37 -0.76
C ASP A 181 8.93 -9.38 -1.14
N TRP A 182 8.55 -8.69 -2.23
CA TRP A 182 7.14 -8.41 -2.53
C TRP A 182 6.53 -9.27 -3.64
N TRP A 183 7.35 -9.97 -4.43
CA TRP A 183 6.92 -10.60 -5.69
C TRP A 183 7.38 -12.06 -5.80
N ARG A 184 7.14 -12.87 -4.77
CA ARG A 184 7.51 -14.29 -4.82
C ARG A 184 6.77 -15.01 -5.95
N GLY A 185 7.53 -15.81 -6.69
CA GLY A 185 7.01 -16.55 -7.84
C GLY A 185 7.05 -15.80 -9.16
N HIS A 186 7.55 -14.55 -9.18
CA HIS A 186 7.72 -13.73 -10.38
C HIS A 186 9.16 -13.37 -10.65
#